data_AF-A0A3A5KHJ0-F1
#
_entry.id   AF-A0A3A5KHJ0-F1
#
_cell.length_a   1.000
_cell.length_b   1.000
_cell.length_c   1.000
_cell.angle_alpha   90.00
_cell.angle_beta   90.00
_cell.angle_gamma   90.00
#
_symmetry.space_group_name_H-M   'P 1'
#
loop_
_entity.id
_entity.type
_entity.pdbx_description
1 polymer ?
#
loop_
_entity_poly.entity_id
_entity_poly.type
_entity_poly.pdbx_seq_one_letter_code
_entity_poly.pdbx_strand_id
1 'polypeptide(L)'
;MIFLLEAGLIDRVKLVEASTPEEQNRIADLLKNKTGKSSFPTAEIAPNQHLSDSDALVAHFAAAAGVDPETLIVYQNYLSGVFMTVTHLFRENIELKKRLG
;
A
#
# COMPACT_ATOMS: atom_id res chain seq x y z
N MET A 1 -2.01 -3.61 -5.01
CA MET A 1 -0.89 -2.66 -5.27
C MET A 1 -0.58 -2.67 -6.76
N ILE A 2 -0.69 -1.52 -7.45
CA ILE A 2 -0.59 -1.46 -8.93
C ILE A 2 0.79 -1.85 -9.44
N PHE A 3 1.87 -1.49 -8.73
CA PHE A 3 3.23 -1.91 -9.07
C PHE A 3 3.35 -3.43 -9.26
N LEU A 4 2.88 -4.22 -8.28
CA LEU A 4 2.99 -5.69 -8.34
C LEU A 4 2.23 -6.28 -9.53
N LEU A 5 1.12 -5.65 -9.94
CA LEU A 5 0.35 -6.07 -11.09
C LEU A 5 1.12 -5.85 -12.39
N GLU A 6 1.59 -4.62 -12.65
CA GLU A 6 2.27 -4.29 -13.90
C GLU A 6 3.65 -4.96 -14.01
N ALA A 7 4.37 -5.09 -12.89
CA ALA A 7 5.65 -5.80 -12.84
C ALA A 7 5.53 -7.32 -13.02
N GLY A 8 4.31 -7.87 -13.14
CA GLY A 8 4.08 -9.31 -13.26
C GLY A 8 4.43 -10.10 -11.98
N LEU A 9 4.35 -9.45 -10.82
CA LEU A 9 4.72 -10.00 -9.51
C LEU A 9 3.51 -10.38 -8.65
N ILE A 10 2.29 -10.11 -9.11
CA ILE A 10 1.07 -10.31 -8.31
C ILE A 10 0.88 -11.77 -7.87
N ASP A 11 1.28 -12.73 -8.71
CA ASP A 11 1.20 -14.17 -8.40
C ASP A 11 2.25 -14.64 -7.40
N ARG A 12 3.23 -13.79 -7.07
CA ARG A 12 4.29 -14.08 -6.09
C ARG A 12 3.94 -13.65 -4.68
N VAL A 13 2.80 -12.97 -4.50
CA VAL A 13 2.32 -12.50 -3.21
C VAL A 13 0.95 -13.07 -2.91
N LYS A 14 0.66 -13.27 -1.61
CA LYS A 14 -0.70 -13.52 -1.16
C LYS A 14 -1.33 -12.19 -0.77
N LEU A 15 -2.33 -11.75 -1.54
CA LEU A 15 -3.14 -10.60 -1.16
C LEU A 15 -4.07 -10.98 -0.01
N VAL A 16 -4.11 -10.13 1.00
CA VAL A 16 -5.03 -10.22 2.13
C VAL A 16 -5.78 -8.90 2.19
N GLU A 17 -7.09 -8.96 1.96
CA GLU A 17 -7.96 -7.79 1.92
C GLU A 17 -9.11 -7.99 2.91
N ALA A 18 -9.60 -6.90 3.50
CA ALA A 18 -10.82 -6.91 4.29
C ALA A 18 -12.00 -6.53 3.40
N SER A 19 -13.07 -7.31 3.43
CA SER A 19 -14.35 -6.98 2.78
C SER A 19 -15.36 -6.39 3.76
N THR A 20 -15.12 -6.55 5.06
CA THR A 20 -15.97 -6.05 6.15
C THR A 20 -15.18 -5.24 7.17
N PRO A 21 -15.82 -4.32 7.93
CA PRO A 21 -15.17 -3.61 9.02
C PRO A 21 -14.58 -4.55 10.10
N GLU A 22 -15.23 -5.68 10.35
CA GLU A 22 -14.79 -6.69 11.33
C GLU A 22 -13.51 -7.39 10.87
N GLU A 23 -13.40 -7.73 9.59
CA GLU A 23 -12.16 -8.24 8.99
C GLU A 23 -11.06 -7.18 9.02
N GLN A 24 -11.39 -5.93 8.71
CA GLN A 24 -10.44 -4.83 8.74
C GLN A 24 -9.85 -4.64 10.14
N ASN A 25 -10.68 -4.67 11.18
CA ASN A 25 -10.24 -4.58 12.58
C ASN A 25 -9.36 -5.78 12.96
N ARG A 26 -9.73 -7.01 12.57
CA ARG A 26 -8.92 -8.20 12.83
C ARG A 26 -7.54 -8.12 12.18
N ILE A 27 -7.46 -7.67 10.92
CA ILE A 27 -6.18 -7.49 10.22
C ILE A 27 -5.37 -6.36 10.86
N ALA A 28 -6.01 -5.24 11.21
CA ALA A 28 -5.37 -4.12 11.90
C ALA A 28 -4.75 -4.55 13.24
N ASP A 29 -5.47 -5.34 14.04
CA ASP A 29 -4.98 -5.88 15.31
C ASP A 29 -3.81 -6.85 15.11
N LEU A 30 -3.89 -7.72 14.10
CA LEU A 30 -2.78 -8.60 13.74
C LEU A 30 -1.52 -7.78 13.39
N LEU A 31 -1.65 -6.77 12.53
CA LEU A 31 -0.53 -5.92 12.14
C LEU A 31 0.04 -5.13 13.31
N LYS A 32 -0.84 -4.60 14.18
CA LYS A 32 -0.44 -3.91 15.41
C LYS A 32 0.36 -4.83 16.33
N ASN A 33 -0.08 -6.08 16.50
CA ASN A 33 0.62 -7.07 17.32
C ASN A 33 1.98 -7.48 16.72
N LYS A 34 2.08 -7.53 15.39
CA LYS A 34 3.31 -7.96 14.68
C LYS A 34 4.33 -6.83 14.50
N THR A 35 3.88 -5.59 14.34
CA THR A 35 4.73 -4.46 13.92
C THR A 35 4.69 -3.26 14.85
N GLY A 36 3.88 -3.31 15.91
CA GLY A 36 3.63 -2.19 16.83
C GLY A 36 2.65 -1.14 16.30
N LYS A 37 2.27 -1.19 15.02
CA LYS A 37 1.35 -0.25 14.39
C LYS A 37 0.43 -0.94 13.38
N SER A 38 -0.78 -0.42 13.23
CA SER A 38 -1.66 -0.84 12.13
C SER A 38 -1.42 0.10 10.95
N SER A 39 -0.63 -0.33 9.97
CA SER A 39 -0.31 0.45 8.78
C SER A 39 -0.60 -0.37 7.52
N PHE A 40 -1.18 0.28 6.52
CA PHE A 40 -1.48 -0.34 5.23
C PHE A 40 -0.85 0.49 4.10
N PRO A 41 -0.28 -0.16 3.06
CA PRO A 41 -0.02 -1.60 2.97
C PRO A 41 1.11 -2.06 3.92
N THR A 42 1.08 -3.35 4.27
CA THR A 42 2.16 -4.07 4.95
C THR A 42 2.30 -5.46 4.35
N ALA A 43 3.52 -5.93 4.13
CA ALA A 43 3.81 -7.30 3.69
C ALA A 43 4.77 -7.99 4.66
N GLU A 44 4.59 -9.30 4.83
CA GLU A 44 5.62 -10.17 5.42
C GLU A 44 6.59 -10.57 4.30
N ILE A 45 7.80 -9.98 4.31
CA ILE A 45 8.82 -10.14 3.25
C ILE A 45 9.77 -11.31 3.51
N ALA A 46 9.84 -11.76 4.76
CA ALA A 46 10.51 -12.97 5.21
C ALA A 46 9.83 -13.44 6.51
N PRO A 47 10.05 -14.67 6.99
CA PRO A 47 9.38 -15.17 8.20
C PRO A 47 9.54 -14.22 9.40
N ASN A 48 8.41 -13.70 9.89
CA ASN A 48 8.29 -12.68 10.94
C ASN A 48 8.89 -11.30 10.63
N GLN A 49 9.39 -11.06 9.42
CA GLN A 49 9.90 -9.77 8.98
C GLN A 49 8.82 -9.04 8.17
N HIS A 50 8.33 -7.94 8.72
CA HIS A 50 7.27 -7.14 8.12
C HIS A 50 7.82 -5.83 7.59
N LEU A 51 7.39 -5.44 6.40
CA LEU A 51 7.66 -4.16 5.80
C LEU A 51 6.34 -3.44 5.55
N SER A 52 6.20 -2.26 6.16
CA SER A 52 5.11 -1.33 5.87
C SER A 52 5.65 -0.21 4.99
N ASP A 53 4.73 0.58 4.43
CA ASP A 53 4.99 1.69 3.50
C ASP A 53 5.04 1.23 2.03
N SER A 54 4.26 1.92 1.19
CA SER A 54 4.12 1.56 -0.23
C SER A 54 5.44 1.70 -0.99
N ASP A 55 6.21 2.77 -0.73
CA ASP A 55 7.46 3.05 -1.46
C ASP A 55 8.53 2.04 -1.04
N ALA A 56 8.59 1.73 0.26
CA ALA A 56 9.51 0.70 0.77
C ALA A 56 9.20 -0.69 0.19
N LEU A 57 7.92 -1.06 0.08
CA LEU A 57 7.50 -2.31 -0.54
C LEU A 57 7.83 -2.35 -2.03
N VAL A 58 7.59 -1.26 -2.77
CA VAL A 58 7.95 -1.15 -4.19
C VAL A 58 9.45 -1.32 -4.37
N ALA A 59 10.28 -0.62 -3.58
CA ALA A 59 11.73 -0.75 -3.62
C ALA A 59 12.19 -2.20 -3.35
N HIS A 60 11.60 -2.86 -2.36
CA HIS A 60 11.92 -4.26 -2.02
C HIS A 60 11.63 -5.21 -3.18
N PHE A 61 10.41 -5.17 -3.74
CA PHE A 61 10.00 -6.08 -4.81
C PHE A 61 10.68 -5.75 -6.14
N ALA A 62 10.94 -4.47 -6.44
CA ALA A 62 11.70 -4.03 -7.60
C ALA A 62 13.13 -4.60 -7.58
N ALA A 63 13.83 -4.45 -6.45
CA ALA A 63 15.17 -4.98 -6.27
C ALA A 63 15.20 -6.52 -6.39
N ALA A 64 14.23 -7.21 -5.79
CA ALA A 64 14.14 -8.66 -5.86
C ALA A 64 13.85 -9.21 -7.27
N ALA A 65 13.14 -8.45 -8.10
CA ALA A 65 12.74 -8.85 -9.44
C ALA A 65 13.64 -8.30 -10.56
N GLY A 66 14.54 -7.37 -10.26
CA GLY A 66 15.34 -6.67 -11.27
C GLY A 66 14.50 -5.77 -12.18
N VAL A 67 13.40 -5.22 -11.66
CA VAL A 67 12.47 -4.34 -12.39
C VAL A 67 12.73 -2.89 -11.98
N ASP A 68 12.85 -1.99 -12.96
CA ASP A 68 12.92 -0.55 -12.71
C ASP A 68 11.49 0.05 -12.68
N PRO A 69 11.01 0.55 -11.52
CA PRO A 69 9.66 1.13 -11.41
C PRO A 69 9.41 2.33 -12.33
N GLU A 70 10.46 3.05 -12.73
CA GLU A 70 10.34 4.20 -13.64
C GLU A 70 9.98 3.79 -15.07
N THR A 71 10.21 2.53 -15.42
CA THR A 71 9.86 1.97 -16.74
C THR A 71 8.40 1.48 -16.83
N LEU A 72 7.69 1.42 -15.70
CA LEU A 72 6.33 0.90 -15.59
C LEU A 72 5.30 2.01 -15.85
N ILE A 73 4.87 2.14 -17.11
CA ILE A 73 4.04 3.26 -17.58
C ILE A 73 2.71 3.35 -16.83
N VAL A 74 2.03 2.24 -16.55
CA VAL A 74 0.73 2.25 -15.85
C VAL A 74 0.91 2.70 -14.41
N TYR A 75 1.96 2.24 -13.74
CA TYR A 75 2.33 2.60 -12.38
C TYR A 75 2.68 4.08 -12.28
N GLN A 76 3.51 4.59 -13.19
CA GLN A 76 3.87 6.01 -13.23
C GLN A 76 2.67 6.92 -13.51
N ASN A 77 1.78 6.52 -14.41
CA ASN A 77 0.53 7.24 -14.68
C ASN A 77 -0.41 7.23 -13.46
N TYR A 78 -0.48 6.12 -12.72
CA TYR A 78 -1.25 6.05 -11.49
C TYR A 78 -0.71 6.99 -10.41
N LEU A 79 0.61 6.99 -10.19
CA LEU A 79 1.27 7.85 -9.20
C LEU A 79 1.08 9.33 -9.52
N SER A 80 1.38 9.74 -10.75
CA SER A 80 1.32 11.14 -11.18
C SER A 80 -0.12 11.66 -11.36
N GLY A 81 -1.08 10.78 -11.63
CA GLY A 81 -2.48 11.14 -11.88
C GLY A 81 -3.40 10.89 -10.69
N VAL A 82 -4.03 9.70 -10.70
CA VAL A 82 -5.15 9.37 -9.79
C VAL A 82 -4.72 9.42 -8.32
N PHE A 83 -3.55 8.88 -7.99
CA PHE A 83 -3.07 8.84 -6.61
C PHE A 83 -2.88 10.23 -6.01
N MET A 84 -2.24 11.14 -6.76
CA MET A 84 -2.06 12.53 -6.38
C MET A 84 -3.40 13.25 -6.19
N THR A 85 -4.33 13.05 -7.12
CA THR A 85 -5.66 13.67 -7.07
C THR A 85 -6.46 13.21 -5.84
N VAL A 86 -6.51 11.90 -5.58
CA VAL A 86 -7.22 11.34 -4.42
C VAL A 86 -6.58 11.82 -3.11
N THR A 87 -5.26 11.84 -3.03
CA THR A 87 -4.55 12.33 -1.84
C THR A 87 -4.83 13.80 -1.56
N HIS A 88 -4.89 14.63 -2.62
CA HIS A 88 -5.27 16.04 -2.50
C HIS A 88 -6.69 16.20 -1.96
N LEU A 89 -7.67 15.54 -2.59
CA LEU A 89 -9.08 15.59 -2.17
C LEU A 89 -9.28 15.09 -0.75
N PHE A 90 -8.56 14.04 -0.34
CA PHE A 90 -8.61 13.53 1.03
C PHE A 90 -8.13 14.56 2.05
N ARG A 91 -7.00 15.23 1.78
CA ARG A 91 -6.46 16.29 2.65
C ARG A 91 -7.43 17.48 2.75
N GLU A 92 -7.96 17.93 1.61
CA GLU A 92 -8.96 18.99 1.56
C GLU A 92 -10.21 18.62 2.37
N ASN A 93 -10.71 17.39 2.23
CA ASN A 93 -11.88 16.92 2.97
C ASN A 93 -11.67 16.93 4.49
N ILE A 94 -10.48 16.53 4.95
CA ILE A 94 -10.10 16.61 6.37
C ILE A 94 -10.10 18.07 6.84
N GLU A 95 -9.55 18.99 6.05
CA GLU A 95 -9.49 20.41 6.41
C GLU A 95 -10.88 21.03 6.48
N LEU A 96 -11.74 20.76 5.49
CA LEU A 96 -13.11 21.25 5.46
C LEU A 96 -13.92 20.74 6.65
N LYS A 97 -13.81 19.46 7.00
CA LYS A 97 -14.46 18.89 8.19
C LYS A 97 -14.01 19.54 9.49
N LYS A 98 -12.74 19.94 9.60
CA LYS A 98 -12.23 20.69 10.77
C LYS A 98 -12.79 22.12 10.86
N ARG A 99 -13.17 22.73 9.74
CA ARG A 99 -13.74 24.08 9.69
C ARG A 99 -15.25 24.12 9.93
N LEU A 100 -15.93 22.99 9.70
CA LEU A 100 -17.40 22.85 9.81
C LEU A 100 -17.85 22.18 11.12
N GLY A 101 -16.91 21.65 11.92
CA GLY A 101 -17.14 21.20 13.29
C GLY A 101 -16.68 22.24 14.30
#